data_AF-W1PCB5-F1
#
_entry.id   AF-W1PCB5-F1
#
_cell.length_a   1.000
_cell.length_b   1.000
_cell.length_c   1.000
_cell.angle_alpha   90.00
_cell.angle_beta   90.00
_cell.angle_gamma   90.00
#
_symmetry.space_group_name_H-M   'P 1'
#
loop_
_entity.id
_entity.type
_entity.pdbx_description
1 polymer ?
#
loop_
_entity_poly.entity_id
_entity_poly.type
_entity_poly.pdbx_seq_one_letter_code
_entity_poly.pdbx_strand_id
1 'polypeptide(L)'
;MEKEAQGRKASADAALYTPQQEAEAELYTKKKEAEGLIALADAQSYQVKRLLEALGGDNRALRDYMMANMGVYQEMARINAGAIQGLAPKISLWTTTSIGDGPMLSSISTGGGASAMQQVAGVYKMLPPLLTTVHEQTGMLPPSWLGSLPERE
;
A
#
# COMPACT_ATOMS: atom_id res chain seq x y z
N MET A 1 73.56 31.83 0.17
CA MET A 1 72.28 32.58 0.28
C MET A 1 71.37 32.36 -0.93
N GLU A 2 71.61 32.94 -2.12
CA GLU A 2 70.69 32.74 -3.28
C GLU A 2 70.61 31.29 -3.78
N LYS A 3 71.74 30.59 -3.93
CA LYS A 3 71.75 29.18 -4.36
C LYS A 3 71.04 28.23 -3.39
N GLU A 4 71.11 28.50 -2.09
CA GLU A 4 70.43 27.68 -1.07
C GLU A 4 68.92 27.93 -1.05
N ALA A 5 68.49 29.17 -1.30
CA ALA A 5 67.08 29.50 -1.47
C ALA A 5 66.47 28.85 -2.72
N GLN A 6 67.21 28.81 -3.82
CA GLN A 6 66.80 28.11 -5.05
C GLN A 6 66.72 26.59 -4.85
N GLY A 7 67.70 25.99 -4.16
CA GLY A 7 67.68 24.56 -3.84
C GLY A 7 66.50 24.17 -2.93
N ARG A 8 66.18 24.99 -1.92
CA ARG A 8 65.00 24.77 -1.06
C ARG A 8 63.69 24.90 -1.83
N LYS A 9 63.58 25.88 -2.74
CA LYS A 9 62.40 26.03 -3.61
C LYS A 9 62.22 24.82 -4.52
N ALA A 10 63.28 24.39 -5.21
CA ALA A 10 63.23 23.22 -6.08
C ALA A 10 62.86 21.93 -5.33
N SER A 11 63.35 21.75 -4.10
CA SER A 11 62.95 20.60 -3.28
C SER A 11 61.50 20.65 -2.80
N ALA A 12 60.98 21.85 -2.52
CA ALA A 12 59.59 22.04 -2.12
C ALA A 12 58.64 21.80 -3.31
N ASP A 13 59.00 22.32 -4.49
CA ASP A 13 58.24 22.10 -5.72
C ASP A 13 58.22 20.62 -6.10
N ALA A 14 59.35 19.92 -5.97
CA ALA A 14 59.42 18.48 -6.20
C ALA A 14 58.56 17.67 -5.21
N ALA A 15 58.48 18.10 -3.94
CA ALA A 15 57.65 17.45 -2.93
C ALA A 15 56.14 17.67 -3.16
N LEU A 16 55.75 18.76 -3.82
CA LEU A 16 54.35 19.07 -4.13
C LEU A 16 53.89 18.47 -5.47
N TYR A 17 54.81 18.13 -6.37
CA TYR A 17 54.47 17.65 -7.70
C TYR A 17 53.69 16.33 -7.70
N THR A 18 54.09 15.35 -6.89
CA THR A 18 53.40 14.05 -6.82
C THR A 18 51.99 14.14 -6.22
N PRO A 19 51.75 14.77 -5.04
CA PRO A 19 50.40 14.89 -4.51
C PRO A 19 49.51 15.79 -5.38
N GLN A 20 50.06 16.78 -6.09
CA GLN A 20 49.30 17.57 -7.06
C GLN A 20 48.81 16.72 -8.23
N GLN A 21 49.67 15.88 -8.81
CA GLN A 21 49.25 14.99 -9.90
C GLN A 21 48.20 13.97 -9.44
N GLU A 22 48.34 13.43 -8.24
CA GLU A 22 47.35 12.50 -7.67
C GLU A 22 45.99 13.20 -7.48
N ALA A 23 45.98 14.40 -6.89
CA ALA A 23 44.76 15.18 -6.73
C ALA A 23 44.12 15.58 -8.08
N GLU A 24 44.93 15.93 -9.08
CA GLU A 24 44.44 16.23 -10.43
C GLU A 24 43.85 14.99 -11.12
N ALA A 25 44.46 13.82 -10.96
CA ALA A 25 43.95 12.56 -11.48
C ALA A 25 42.62 12.16 -10.81
N GLU A 26 42.52 12.30 -9.50
CA GLU A 26 41.27 12.10 -8.76
C GLU A 26 40.18 13.06 -9.21
N LEU A 27 40.50 14.35 -9.39
CA LEU A 27 39.54 15.33 -9.87
C LEU A 27 39.07 15.00 -11.30
N TYR A 28 40.00 14.58 -12.16
CA TYR A 28 39.67 14.20 -13.54
C TYR A 28 38.74 12.98 -13.59
N THR A 29 39.04 11.93 -12.81
CA THR A 29 38.18 10.74 -12.73
C THR A 29 36.79 11.10 -12.22
N LYS A 30 36.68 11.86 -11.13
CA LYS A 30 35.39 12.32 -10.60
C LYS A 30 34.60 13.16 -11.58
N LYS A 31 35.28 14.03 -12.33
CA LYS A 31 34.64 14.83 -13.39
C LYS A 31 34.09 13.95 -14.51
N LYS A 32 34.84 12.94 -14.94
CA LYS A 32 34.38 11.99 -15.97
C LYS A 32 33.22 11.12 -15.51
N GLU A 33 33.24 10.67 -14.25
CA GLU A 33 32.10 10.00 -13.63
C GLU A 33 30.85 10.89 -13.65
N ALA A 34 30.97 12.15 -13.24
CA ALA A 34 29.88 13.11 -13.25
C ALA A 34 29.34 13.38 -14.66
N GLU A 35 30.22 13.56 -15.66
CA GLU A 35 29.83 13.70 -17.07
C GLU A 35 29.04 12.48 -17.56
N GLY A 36 29.44 11.27 -17.17
CA GLY A 36 28.73 10.03 -17.47
C GLY A 36 27.34 9.98 -16.84
N LEU A 37 27.20 10.40 -15.58
CA LEU A 37 25.90 10.47 -14.91
C LEU A 37 24.96 11.49 -15.56
N ILE A 38 25.49 12.65 -15.97
CA ILE A 38 24.72 13.65 -16.71
C ILE A 38 24.22 13.07 -18.04
N ALA A 39 25.10 12.41 -18.80
CA ALA A 39 24.71 11.80 -20.08
C ALA A 39 23.61 10.73 -19.91
N LEU A 40 23.67 9.93 -18.85
CA LEU A 40 22.62 8.96 -18.52
C LEU A 40 21.32 9.64 -18.12
N ALA A 41 21.37 10.67 -17.28
CA ALA A 41 20.19 11.44 -16.87
C ALA A 41 19.53 12.13 -18.08
N ASP A 42 20.34 12.69 -18.98
CA ASP A 42 19.86 13.32 -20.21
C ASP A 42 19.17 12.30 -21.11
N ALA A 43 19.75 11.11 -21.30
CA ALA A 43 19.14 10.04 -22.07
C ALA A 43 17.79 9.58 -21.47
N GLN A 44 17.72 9.42 -20.15
CA GLN A 44 16.47 9.09 -19.46
C GLN A 44 15.42 10.20 -19.61
N SER A 45 15.82 11.46 -19.42
CA SER A 45 14.93 12.60 -19.55
C SER A 45 14.38 12.74 -20.98
N TYR A 46 15.23 12.51 -21.98
CA TYR A 46 14.86 12.52 -23.38
C TYR A 46 13.81 11.45 -23.67
N GLN A 47 14.01 10.24 -23.15
CA GLN A 47 13.06 9.15 -23.36
C GLN A 47 11.70 9.44 -22.72
N VAL A 48 11.66 9.94 -21.49
CA VAL A 48 10.42 10.31 -20.82
C VAL A 48 9.70 11.43 -21.57
N LYS A 49 10.44 12.46 -22.03
CA LYS A 49 9.88 13.55 -22.85
C LYS A 49 9.25 13.03 -24.14
N ARG A 50 9.94 12.13 -24.85
CA ARG A 50 9.41 11.52 -26.08
C ARG A 50 8.15 10.71 -25.84
N LEU A 51 8.09 9.95 -24.75
CA LEU A 51 6.86 9.23 -24.39
C LEU A 51 5.72 10.20 -24.07
N LEU A 52 5.99 11.26 -23.31
CA LEU A 52 5.00 12.27 -22.98
C LEU A 52 4.44 12.94 -24.24
N GLU A 53 5.31 13.30 -25.18
CA GLU A 53 4.92 13.85 -26.50
C GLU A 53 4.09 12.85 -27.32
N ALA A 54 4.52 11.58 -27.37
CA ALA A 54 3.78 10.53 -28.07
C ALA A 54 2.38 10.27 -27.48
N LEU A 55 2.22 10.52 -26.18
CA LEU A 55 0.95 10.42 -25.46
C LEU A 55 0.15 11.73 -25.46
N GLY A 56 0.54 12.72 -26.28
CA GLY A 56 -0.18 13.98 -26.42
C GLY A 56 -0.07 14.91 -25.21
N GLY A 57 0.96 14.75 -24.38
CA GLY A 57 1.15 15.55 -23.17
C GLY A 57 0.34 15.09 -21.96
N ASP A 58 -0.36 13.95 -22.05
CA ASP A 58 -1.13 13.43 -20.92
C ASP A 58 -0.22 12.73 -19.89
N ASN A 59 0.00 13.42 -18.78
CA ASN A 59 0.77 12.90 -17.65
C ASN A 59 0.13 11.66 -17.00
N ARG A 60 -1.21 11.51 -17.08
CA ARG A 60 -1.90 10.34 -16.52
C ARG A 60 -1.60 9.11 -17.35
N ALA A 61 -1.76 9.21 -18.68
CA ALA A 61 -1.42 8.13 -19.61
C ALA A 61 0.05 7.72 -19.51
N LEU A 62 0.97 8.69 -19.37
CA LEU A 62 2.40 8.40 -19.16
C LEU A 62 2.63 7.61 -17.88
N ARG A 63 2.06 8.07 -16.76
CA ARG A 63 2.21 7.41 -15.46
C ARG A 63 1.66 5.99 -15.52
N ASP A 64 0.47 5.81 -16.08
CA ASP A 64 -0.19 4.50 -16.15
C ASP A 64 0.57 3.55 -17.07
N TYR A 65 1.11 4.05 -18.19
CA TYR A 65 2.04 3.30 -19.05
C TYR A 65 3.30 2.87 -18.30
N MET A 66 3.96 3.78 -17.56
CA MET A 66 5.16 3.46 -16.80
C MET A 66 4.86 2.44 -15.70
N MET A 67 3.75 2.59 -14.97
CA MET A 67 3.33 1.62 -13.95
C MET A 67 3.04 0.24 -14.56
N ALA A 68 2.43 0.18 -15.74
CA ALA A 68 2.20 -1.07 -16.46
C ALA A 68 3.50 -1.71 -16.95
N ASN A 69 4.38 -0.94 -17.58
CA ASN A 69 5.66 -1.41 -18.11
C ASN A 69 6.60 -1.91 -17.01
N MET A 70 6.66 -1.19 -15.89
CA MET A 70 7.46 -1.56 -14.72
C MET A 70 6.81 -2.67 -13.86
N GLY A 71 5.63 -3.17 -14.24
CA GLY A 71 4.96 -4.27 -13.53
C GLY A 71 4.40 -3.92 -12.14
N VAL A 72 4.25 -2.63 -11.82
CA VAL A 72 3.80 -2.15 -10.49
C VAL A 72 2.43 -2.73 -10.12
N TYR A 73 1.51 -2.85 -11.10
CA TYR A 73 0.20 -3.46 -10.87
C TYR A 73 0.28 -4.94 -10.49
N GLN A 74 1.22 -5.68 -11.09
CA GLN A 74 1.42 -7.09 -10.76
C GLN A 74 1.99 -7.23 -9.35
N GLU A 75 2.92 -6.34 -8.97
CA GLU A 75 3.50 -6.32 -7.63
C GLU A 75 2.45 -5.99 -6.57
N MET A 76 1.65 -4.95 -6.78
CA MET A 76 0.55 -4.58 -5.89
C MET A 76 -0.45 -5.73 -5.74
N ALA A 77 -0.82 -6.39 -6.84
CA ALA A 77 -1.71 -7.54 -6.79
C ALA A 77 -1.11 -8.70 -5.98
N ARG A 78 0.19 -8.97 -6.13
CA ARG A 78 0.90 -10.01 -5.36
C ARG A 78 0.94 -9.69 -3.87
N ILE A 79 1.26 -8.45 -3.50
CA ILE A 79 1.29 -7.99 -2.10
C ILE A 79 -0.10 -8.11 -1.49
N ASN A 80 -1.12 -7.62 -2.19
CA ASN A 80 -2.51 -7.69 -1.71
C ASN A 80 -3.00 -9.13 -1.61
N ALA A 81 -2.67 -9.98 -2.58
CA ALA A 81 -3.00 -11.40 -2.53
C ALA A 81 -2.32 -12.08 -1.34
N GLY A 82 -1.03 -11.80 -1.10
CA GLY A 82 -0.30 -12.31 0.07
C GLY A 82 -0.88 -11.83 1.40
N ALA A 83 -1.34 -10.58 1.48
CA ALA A 83 -1.98 -10.04 2.68
C ALA A 83 -3.35 -10.69 2.97
N ILE A 84 -4.05 -11.13 1.93
CA ILE A 84 -5.35 -11.82 2.05
C ILE A 84 -5.15 -13.34 2.18
N GLN A 85 -4.02 -13.87 1.74
CA GLN A 85 -3.68 -15.29 1.78
C GLN A 85 -3.57 -15.77 3.23
N GLY A 86 -4.56 -16.55 3.67
CA GLY A 86 -4.64 -17.06 5.04
C GLY A 86 -5.60 -16.28 5.95
N LEU A 87 -6.21 -15.21 5.45
CA LEU A 87 -7.43 -14.70 6.07
C LEU A 87 -8.52 -15.73 5.82
N ALA A 88 -8.99 -16.38 6.89
CA ALA A 88 -10.24 -17.14 6.90
C ALA A 88 -11.33 -16.24 7.49
N PRO A 89 -11.85 -15.25 6.74
CA PRO A 89 -12.88 -14.38 7.26
C PRO A 89 -14.13 -15.23 7.54
N LYS A 90 -14.52 -15.32 8.81
CA LYS A 90 -15.86 -15.77 9.18
C LYS A 90 -16.84 -14.67 8.75
N ILE A 91 -17.31 -14.75 7.50
CA ILE A 91 -18.30 -13.81 6.96
C ILE A 91 -19.66 -14.19 7.53
N SER A 92 -20.17 -13.41 8.47
CA SER A 92 -21.58 -13.49 8.88
C SER A 92 -22.44 -12.82 7.80
N LEU A 93 -23.09 -13.64 6.97
CA LEU A 93 -24.08 -13.17 6.00
C LEU A 93 -25.33 -12.71 6.77
N TRP A 94 -25.47 -11.39 6.93
CA TRP A 94 -26.70 -10.78 7.41
C TRP A 94 -27.64 -10.61 6.21
N THR A 95 -28.45 -11.62 5.91
CA THR A 95 -29.48 -11.46 4.89
C THR A 95 -30.62 -10.63 5.49
N THR A 96 -30.55 -9.30 5.40
CA THR A 96 -31.71 -8.41 5.65
C THR A 96 -32.68 -8.44 4.47
N THR A 97 -33.04 -9.63 4.02
CA THR A 97 -34.19 -9.75 3.13
C THR A 97 -35.44 -9.56 3.99
N SER A 98 -35.90 -8.31 4.00
CA SER A 98 -37.31 -7.95 4.15
C SER A 98 -38.04 -8.30 2.85
N ILE A 99 -37.96 -9.57 2.45
CA ILE A 99 -38.86 -10.24 1.52
C ILE A 99 -39.22 -11.50 2.29
N GLY A 100 -40.19 -11.39 3.21
CA GLY A 100 -41.56 -11.55 2.74
C GLY A 100 -41.78 -13.02 2.38
N ASP A 101 -41.50 -13.93 3.32
CA ASP A 101 -41.84 -15.34 3.19
C ASP A 101 -42.76 -15.73 4.36
N GLY A 102 -43.94 -15.13 4.32
CA GLY A 102 -45.16 -15.74 4.79
C GLY A 102 -45.95 -16.19 3.55
N PRO A 103 -46.85 -17.18 3.67
CA PRO A 103 -47.55 -17.73 2.52
C PRO A 103 -48.23 -16.60 1.75
N MET A 104 -47.98 -16.60 0.43
CA MET A 104 -48.50 -15.66 -0.56
C MET A 104 -49.99 -15.36 -0.32
N LEU A 105 -50.27 -14.26 0.39
CA LEU A 105 -51.58 -13.65 0.44
C LEU A 105 -51.44 -12.23 -0.09
N SER A 106 -52.00 -12.07 -1.29
CA SER A 106 -52.46 -10.86 -1.96
C SER A 106 -52.19 -9.53 -1.24
N SER A 107 -51.54 -8.64 -1.99
CA SER A 107 -51.65 -7.20 -1.85
C SER A 107 -53.07 -6.76 -1.45
N ILE A 108 -53.10 -5.90 -0.42
CA ILE A 108 -54.08 -4.88 -0.03
C ILE A 108 -54.31 -4.94 1.48
N SER A 109 -53.75 -3.98 2.22
CA SER A 109 -54.56 -3.04 3.00
C SER A 109 -53.71 -2.12 3.86
N THR A 110 -54.19 -0.88 3.90
CA THR A 110 -53.79 0.29 4.67
C THR A 110 -53.87 0.10 6.19
N GLY A 111 -52.90 0.67 6.92
CA GLY A 111 -53.16 1.31 8.23
C GLY A 111 -52.52 0.67 9.47
N GLY A 112 -51.68 1.46 10.12
CA GLY A 112 -51.62 1.61 11.60
C GLY A 112 -51.12 0.47 12.48
N GLY A 113 -49.99 0.68 13.16
CA GLY A 113 -49.84 0.25 14.56
C GLY A 113 -48.90 -0.92 14.91
N ALA A 114 -47.82 -1.20 14.17
CA ALA A 114 -46.93 -2.34 14.49
C ALA A 114 -45.43 -2.01 14.66
N SER A 115 -45.04 -0.74 14.86
CA SER A 115 -43.61 -0.37 14.82
C SER A 115 -42.78 -0.77 16.06
N ALA A 116 -43.38 -0.89 17.25
CA ALA A 116 -42.62 -1.19 18.48
C ALA A 116 -42.34 -2.69 18.66
N MET A 117 -43.32 -3.58 18.39
CA MET A 117 -43.11 -5.03 18.48
C MET A 117 -42.15 -5.55 17.40
N GLN A 118 -42.15 -4.97 16.20
CA GLN A 118 -41.20 -5.34 15.14
C GLN A 118 -39.75 -4.96 15.48
N GLN A 119 -39.54 -3.83 16.19
CA GLN A 119 -38.22 -3.44 16.68
C GLN A 119 -37.74 -4.32 17.83
N VAL A 120 -38.61 -4.64 18.79
CA VAL A 120 -38.30 -5.56 19.90
C VAL A 120 -38.03 -6.98 19.40
N ALA A 121 -38.78 -7.46 18.40
CA ALA A 121 -38.50 -8.73 17.73
C ALA A 121 -37.19 -8.70 16.95
N GLY A 122 -36.79 -7.55 16.40
CA GLY A 122 -35.47 -7.32 15.82
C GLY A 122 -34.35 -7.45 16.86
N VAL A 123 -34.48 -6.78 18.01
CA VAL A 123 -33.53 -6.88 19.13
C VAL A 123 -33.44 -8.31 19.67
N TYR A 124 -34.58 -9.02 19.81
CA TYR A 124 -34.61 -10.40 20.28
C TYR A 124 -33.95 -11.38 19.28
N LYS A 125 -34.02 -11.08 17.98
CA LYS A 125 -33.29 -11.82 16.93
C LYS A 125 -31.81 -11.46 16.85
N MET A 126 -31.40 -10.33 17.43
CA MET A 126 -29.99 -9.90 17.52
C MET A 126 -29.27 -10.43 18.76
N LEU A 127 -30.00 -10.90 19.78
CA LEU A 127 -29.41 -11.44 21.01
C LEU A 127 -28.60 -12.73 20.79
N PRO A 128 -29.07 -13.76 20.06
CA PRO A 128 -28.33 -15.02 19.92
C PRO A 128 -26.94 -14.85 19.26
N PRO A 129 -26.80 -14.08 18.16
CA PRO A 129 -25.49 -13.84 17.55
C PRO A 129 -24.52 -13.10 18.47
N LEU A 130 -24.97 -12.07 19.20
CA LEU A 130 -24.11 -11.33 20.13
C LEU A 130 -23.58 -12.22 21.25
N LEU A 131 -24.43 -13.09 21.81
CA LEU A 131 -24.03 -14.03 22.85
C LEU A 131 -23.03 -15.07 22.34
N THR A 132 -23.16 -15.55 21.10
CA THR A 132 -22.16 -16.45 20.51
C THR A 132 -20.83 -15.75 20.25
N THR A 133 -20.84 -14.48 19.82
CA THR A 133 -19.59 -13.73 19.62
C THR A 133 -18.89 -13.39 20.92
N VAL A 134 -19.63 -13.01 21.97
CA VAL A 134 -19.05 -12.75 23.30
C VAL A 134 -18.55 -14.06 23.92
N HIS A 135 -19.28 -15.16 23.78
CA HIS A 135 -18.85 -16.47 24.26
C HIS A 135 -17.58 -16.96 23.53
N GLU A 136 -17.49 -16.83 22.20
CA GLU A 136 -16.30 -17.21 21.42
C GLU A 136 -15.09 -16.28 21.67
N GLN A 137 -15.30 -15.00 21.99
CA GLN A 137 -14.22 -14.03 22.20
C GLN A 137 -13.75 -13.92 23.66
N THR A 138 -14.59 -14.26 24.64
CA THR A 138 -14.29 -14.10 26.07
C THR A 138 -14.37 -15.38 26.89
N GLY A 139 -14.89 -16.48 26.31
CA GLY A 139 -15.08 -17.76 27.01
C GLY A 139 -16.18 -17.75 28.08
N MET A 140 -16.91 -16.65 28.27
CA MET A 140 -17.95 -16.53 29.29
C MET A 140 -19.27 -17.16 28.81
N LEU A 141 -19.85 -18.03 29.62
CA LEU A 141 -21.18 -18.59 29.39
C LEU A 141 -22.25 -17.53 29.69
N PRO A 142 -23.34 -17.46 28.90
CA PRO A 142 -24.44 -16.56 29.20
C PRO A 142 -25.06 -16.92 30.56
N PRO A 143 -25.53 -15.91 31.34
CA PRO A 143 -26.11 -16.15 32.66
C PRO A 143 -27.35 -17.05 32.55
N SER A 144 -27.54 -17.92 33.55
CA SER A 144 -28.46 -19.08 33.53
C SER A 144 -29.94 -18.77 33.25
N TRP A 145 -30.37 -17.51 33.40
CA TRP A 145 -31.74 -17.08 33.09
C TRP A 145 -32.00 -16.91 31.58
N LEU A 146 -30.96 -16.91 30.74
CA LEU A 146 -31.05 -16.72 29.28
C LEU A 146 -31.08 -18.04 28.49
N GLY A 147 -31.02 -19.18 29.20
CA GLY A 147 -31.02 -20.52 28.63
C GLY A 147 -29.60 -21.04 28.33
N SER A 148 -29.44 -22.37 28.41
CA SER A 148 -28.20 -23.06 28.05
C SER A 148 -28.12 -23.24 26.53
N LEU A 149 -26.93 -23.02 25.94
CA LEU A 149 -26.67 -23.38 24.56
C LEU A 149 -26.84 -24.90 24.39
N PRO A 150 -27.43 -25.40 23.29
CA PRO A 150 -27.43 -26.82 23.00
C PRO A 150 -25.97 -27.27 22.84
N GLU A 151 -25.57 -28.24 23.66
CA GLU A 151 -24.26 -28.87 23.62
C GLU A 151 -24.13 -29.59 22.26
N ARG A 152 -23.08 -29.27 21.49
CA ARG A 152 -22.76 -30.02 20.27
C ARG A 152 -22.07 -31.32 20.66
N GLU A 153 -22.53 -32.44 20.12
CA GLU A 153 -21.66 -33.60 19.84
C GLU A 153 -20.64 -33.25 18.74
#